data_AF-A0A2H9SPG7-F1
#
_entry.id   AF-A0A2H9SPG7-F1
#
_cell.length_a   1.000
_cell.length_b   1.000
_cell.length_c   1.000
_cell.angle_alpha   90.00
_cell.angle_beta   90.00
_cell.angle_gamma   90.00
#
_symmetry.space_group_name_H-M   'P 1'
#
loop_
_entity.id
_entity.type
_entity.pdbx_description
1 polymer ?
#
loop_
_entity_poly.entity_id
_entity_poly.type
_entity_poly.pdbx_seq_one_letter_code
_entity_poly.pdbx_strand_id
1 'polypeptide(L)'
;MRGQTDFLTDTWTLQYQLVSLILPIGVTLVVCFVGFAICKLVCNEQEKIYNEKIALPANYEFLSLDERMQIVIAHRAIAGRGSPAERLFLKTLPVIVLFSLLICFLLPS
;
A
#
# COMPACT_ATOMS: atom_id res chain seq x y z
N MET A 1 -42.15 -29.88 -3.65
CA MET A 1 -41.26 -29.21 -4.63
C MET A 1 -41.00 -27.72 -4.34
N ARG A 2 -41.47 -27.13 -3.21
CA ARG A 2 -41.13 -25.75 -2.82
C ARG A 2 -39.71 -25.59 -2.25
N GLY A 3 -39.22 -26.55 -1.46
CA GLY A 3 -37.89 -26.44 -0.84
C GLY A 3 -36.69 -26.48 -1.78
N GLN A 4 -36.86 -26.88 -3.05
CA GLN A 4 -35.77 -26.95 -4.03
C GLN A 4 -35.57 -25.62 -4.76
N THR A 5 -36.63 -24.82 -4.94
CA THR A 5 -36.52 -23.47 -5.50
C THR A 5 -35.91 -22.53 -4.49
N ASP A 6 -36.31 -22.61 -3.22
CA ASP A 6 -35.83 -21.72 -2.15
C ASP A 6 -34.31 -21.86 -1.94
N PHE A 7 -33.81 -23.11 -1.91
CA PHE A 7 -32.37 -23.40 -1.78
C PHE A 7 -31.54 -22.87 -2.95
N LEU A 8 -32.06 -22.96 -4.18
CA LEU A 8 -31.37 -22.40 -5.35
C LEU A 8 -31.31 -20.87 -5.23
N THR A 9 -32.41 -20.18 -4.96
CA THR A 9 -32.41 -18.72 -4.76
C THR A 9 -31.44 -18.27 -3.67
N ASP A 10 -31.38 -18.96 -2.53
CA ASP A 10 -30.45 -18.63 -1.44
C ASP A 10 -28.98 -18.79 -1.85
N THR A 11 -28.65 -19.80 -2.65
CA THR A 11 -27.28 -19.96 -3.17
C THR A 11 -26.91 -18.89 -4.19
N TRP A 12 -27.84 -18.47 -5.05
CA TRP A 12 -27.62 -17.40 -6.04
C TRP A 12 -27.47 -16.03 -5.37
N THR A 13 -28.27 -15.72 -4.34
CA THR A 13 -28.14 -14.46 -3.59
C THR A 13 -26.85 -14.40 -2.79
N LEU A 14 -26.43 -15.50 -2.16
CA LEU A 14 -25.13 -15.60 -1.48
C LEU A 14 -23.95 -15.38 -2.43
N GLN A 15 -23.98 -16.02 -3.61
CA GLN A 15 -22.93 -15.83 -4.62
C GLN A 15 -22.89 -14.38 -5.12
N TYR A 16 -24.05 -13.76 -5.37
CA TYR A 16 -24.11 -12.38 -5.84
C TYR A 16 -23.60 -11.39 -4.78
N GLN A 17 -23.92 -11.61 -3.51
CA GLN A 17 -23.39 -10.80 -2.40
C GLN A 17 -21.88 -10.99 -2.21
N LEU A 18 -21.36 -12.21 -2.38
CA LEU A 18 -19.92 -12.47 -2.34
C LEU A 18 -19.19 -11.74 -3.47
N VAL A 19 -19.71 -11.82 -4.69
CA VAL A 19 -19.12 -11.14 -5.86
C VAL A 19 -19.21 -9.62 -5.70
N SER A 20 -20.33 -9.08 -5.21
CA SER A 20 -20.49 -7.63 -5.00
C SER A 20 -19.58 -7.10 -3.89
N LEU A 21 -19.14 -7.93 -2.95
CA LEU A 21 -18.14 -7.60 -1.94
C LEU A 21 -16.70 -7.71 -2.46
N ILE A 22 -16.39 -8.78 -3.20
CA ILE A 22 -15.03 -9.05 -3.68
C ILE A 22 -14.61 -8.09 -4.79
N LEU A 23 -15.53 -7.72 -5.69
CA LEU A 23 -15.23 -6.84 -6.82
C LEU A 23 -14.67 -5.47 -6.39
N PRO A 24 -15.29 -4.70 -5.48
CA PRO A 24 -14.76 -3.42 -5.04
C PRO A 24 -13.46 -3.58 -4.24
N ILE A 25 -13.31 -4.65 -3.46
CA ILE A 25 -12.06 -4.93 -2.74
C ILE A 25 -10.92 -5.15 -3.74
N GLY A 26 -11.14 -5.97 -4.78
CA GLY A 26 -10.16 -6.23 -5.83
C GLY A 26 -9.78 -4.96 -6.59
N VAL A 27 -10.77 -4.16 -7.01
CA VAL A 27 -10.53 -2.88 -7.69
C VAL A 27 -9.74 -1.92 -6.80
N THR A 28 -10.11 -1.80 -5.52
CA THR A 28 -9.42 -0.92 -4.57
C THR A 28 -7.97 -1.35 -4.36
N LEU A 29 -7.71 -2.66 -4.25
CA LEU A 29 -6.34 -3.18 -4.15
C LEU A 29 -5.50 -2.85 -5.38
N VAL A 30 -6.05 -3.05 -6.59
CA VAL A 30 -5.35 -2.73 -7.84
C VAL A 30 -5.04 -1.24 -7.93
N VAL A 31 -6.01 -0.37 -7.60
CA VAL A 31 -5.81 1.09 -7.58
C VAL A 31 -4.74 1.48 -6.56
N CYS A 32 -4.74 0.88 -5.38
CA CYS A 32 -3.69 1.11 -4.37
C CYS A 32 -2.30 0.66 -4.87
N PHE A 33 -2.20 -0.51 -5.51
CA PHE A 33 -0.93 -1.00 -6.07
C PHE A 33 -0.40 -0.10 -7.18
N VAL A 34 -1.27 0.32 -8.11
CA VAL A 34 -0.91 1.24 -9.20
C VAL A 34 -0.54 2.61 -8.63
N GLY A 35 -1.30 3.14 -7.67
CA GLY A 35 -1.00 4.39 -6.99
C GLY A 35 0.36 4.35 -6.29
N PHE A 36 0.66 3.26 -5.59
CA PHE A 36 1.97 3.06 -4.96
C PHE A 36 3.12 2.99 -5.99
N ALA A 37 2.91 2.29 -7.11
CA ALA A 37 3.88 2.22 -8.19
C ALA A 37 4.16 3.61 -8.80
N ILE A 38 3.13 4.42 -9.00
CA ILE A 38 3.26 5.81 -9.47
C ILE A 38 4.02 6.65 -8.43
N CYS A 39 3.70 6.53 -7.14
CA CYS A 39 4.43 7.23 -6.08
C CYS A 39 5.92 6.85 -6.10
N LYS A 40 6.24 5.56 -6.32
CA LYS A 40 7.63 5.12 -6.52
C LYS A 40 8.28 5.75 -7.73
N LEU A 41 7.60 5.81 -8.87
CA LEU A 41 8.14 6.42 -10.09
C LEU A 41 8.40 7.92 -9.89
N VAL A 42 7.47 8.64 -9.27
CA VAL A 42 7.61 10.09 -9.00
C VAL A 42 8.71 10.35 -7.98
N CYS A 43 8.82 9.53 -6.94
CA CYS A 43 9.84 9.67 -5.90
C CYS A 43 11.15 8.93 -6.21
N ASN A 44 11.34 8.37 -7.41
CA ASN A 44 12.44 7.47 -7.72
C ASN A 44 13.82 8.09 -7.41
N GLU A 45 13.99 9.37 -7.74
CA GLU A 45 15.23 10.11 -7.46
C GLU A 45 15.44 10.34 -5.95
N GLN A 46 14.38 10.65 -5.20
CA GLN A 46 14.45 10.78 -3.74
C GLN A 46 14.66 9.43 -3.05
N GLU A 47 14.09 8.35 -3.60
CA GLU A 47 14.25 6.99 -3.12
C GLU A 47 15.69 6.50 -3.35
N LYS A 48 16.31 6.90 -4.47
CA LYS A 48 17.75 6.67 -4.72
C LYS A 48 18.62 7.38 -3.69
N ILE A 49 18.38 8.67 -3.44
CA ILE A 49 19.12 9.44 -2.42
C ILE A 49 18.89 8.86 -1.01
N TYR A 50 17.67 8.42 -0.72
CA TYR A 50 17.32 7.76 0.54
C TYR A 50 18.07 6.43 0.71
N ASN A 51 18.11 5.60 -0.33
CA ASN A 51 18.84 4.33 -0.33
C ASN A 51 20.35 4.56 -0.20
N GLU A 52 20.92 5.56 -0.86
CA GLU A 52 22.33 5.94 -0.69
C GLU A 52 22.65 6.40 0.74
N LYS A 53 21.71 7.07 1.42
CA LYS A 53 21.87 7.51 2.83
C LYS A 53 21.71 6.39 3.86
N ILE A 54 21.03 5.31 3.50
CA ILE A 54 20.82 4.12 4.35
C ILE A 54 21.83 3.00 4.01
N ALA A 55 22.55 3.14 2.89
CA ALA A 55 23.63 2.24 2.57
C ALA A 55 24.71 2.35 3.65
N LEU A 56 25.07 1.21 4.25
CA LEU A 56 26.17 1.14 5.20
C LEU A 56 27.47 1.57 4.49
N PRO A 57 28.33 2.37 5.15
CA PRO A 57 29.61 2.77 4.56
C PRO A 57 30.48 1.53 4.31
N ALA A 58 31.22 1.51 3.21
CA ALA A 58 32.06 0.36 2.80
C ALA A 58 33.08 -0.08 3.87
N ASN A 59 33.46 0.81 4.79
CA ASN A 59 34.39 0.55 5.88
C ASN A 59 33.70 0.25 7.23
N TYR A 60 32.40 -0.08 7.24
CA TYR A 60 31.63 -0.36 8.46
C TYR A 60 32.28 -1.43 9.35
N GLU A 61 32.91 -2.44 8.75
CA GLU A 61 33.60 -3.52 9.48
C GLU A 61 34.94 -3.11 10.10
N PHE A 62 35.49 -1.96 9.75
CA PHE A 62 36.75 -1.43 10.29
C PHE A 62 36.53 -0.26 11.26
N LEU A 63 35.31 0.26 11.35
CA LEU A 63 34.93 1.33 12.27
C LEU A 63 34.90 0.83 13.73
N SER A 64 35.26 1.72 14.65
CA SER A 64 35.23 1.44 16.09
C SER A 64 33.79 1.20 16.57
N LEU A 65 33.62 0.54 17.71
CA LEU A 65 32.31 0.16 18.23
C LEU A 65 31.41 1.38 18.51
N ASP A 66 32.01 2.49 18.94
CA ASP A 66 31.29 3.74 19.24
C ASP A 66 30.82 4.43 17.95
N GLU A 67 31.65 4.45 16.90
CA GLU A 67 31.28 4.99 15.58
C GLU A 67 30.17 4.17 14.91
N ARG A 68 30.21 2.83 15.02
CA ARG A 68 29.14 1.97 14.52
C ARG A 68 27.82 2.27 15.22
N MET A 69 27.84 2.48 16.53
CA MET A 69 26.63 2.77 17.29
C MET A 69 26.00 4.09 16.85
N GLN A 70 26.81 5.13 16.61
CA GLN A 70 26.31 6.40 16.07
C GLN A 70 25.69 6.24 14.67
N ILE A 71 26.32 5.46 13.79
CA ILE A 71 25.80 5.18 12.44
C ILE A 71 24.46 4.44 12.51
N VAL A 72 24.34 3.44 13.39
CA VAL A 72 23.09 2.68 13.60
C VAL A 72 21.97 3.58 14.13
N ILE A 73 22.26 4.47 15.08
CA ILE A 73 21.27 5.42 15.60
C ILE A 73 20.81 6.39 14.50
N ALA A 74 21.74 6.92 13.70
CA ALA A 74 21.42 7.79 12.58
C ALA A 74 20.60 7.07 11.50
N HIS A 75 20.97 5.83 11.15
CA HIS A 75 20.24 5.00 10.20
C HIS A 75 18.84 4.68 10.70
N ARG A 76 18.68 4.35 11.98
CA ARG A 76 17.38 4.08 12.58
C ARG A 76 16.49 5.32 12.56
N ALA A 77 17.05 6.52 12.78
CA ALA A 77 16.30 7.76 12.70
C ALA A 77 15.83 8.09 11.27
N ILE A 78 16.62 7.73 10.25
CA ILE A 78 16.28 7.92 8.84
C ILE A 78 15.29 6.86 8.38
N ALA A 79 15.55 5.58 8.66
CA ALA A 79 14.67 4.45 8.34
C ALA A 79 13.32 4.56 9.05
N GLY A 80 13.30 5.04 10.30
CA GLY A 80 12.06 5.27 11.06
C GLY A 80 11.16 6.36 10.47
N ARG A 81 11.67 7.20 9.55
CA ARG A 81 10.84 8.16 8.80
C ARG A 81 10.11 7.52 7.63
N GLY A 82 10.47 6.30 7.22
CA GLY A 82 9.87 5.57 6.10
C GLY A 82 10.35 6.08 4.73
N SER A 83 10.13 5.27 3.69
CA SER A 83 10.50 5.65 2.31
C SER A 83 9.74 6.91 1.88
N PRO A 84 10.37 7.83 1.13
CA PRO A 84 9.67 9.01 0.59
C PRO A 84 8.45 8.63 -0.25
N ALA A 85 8.49 7.50 -0.97
CA ALA A 85 7.37 6.98 -1.74
C ALA A 85 6.21 6.53 -0.84
N GLU A 86 6.50 5.85 0.28
CA GLU A 86 5.50 5.45 1.27
C GLU A 86 4.84 6.66 1.92
N ARG A 87 5.63 7.68 2.26
CA ARG A 87 5.13 8.93 2.83
C ARG A 87 4.21 9.66 1.86
N LEU A 88 4.57 9.71 0.58
CA LEU A 88 3.72 10.30 -0.45
C LEU A 88 2.44 9.49 -0.63
N PHE A 89 2.56 8.17 -0.71
CA PHE A 89 1.41 7.27 -0.85
C PHE A 89 0.42 7.42 0.30
N LEU A 90 0.90 7.41 1.56
CA LEU A 90 0.08 7.64 2.76
C LEU A 90 -0.63 9.00 2.73
N LYS A 91 0.01 10.05 2.22
CA LYS A 91 -0.63 11.37 2.05
C LYS A 91 -1.72 11.35 0.97
N THR A 92 -1.54 10.58 -0.10
CA THR A 92 -2.52 10.45 -1.18
C THR A 92 -3.62 9.43 -0.90
N LEU A 93 -3.41 8.53 0.06
CA LEU A 93 -4.34 7.48 0.46
C LEU A 93 -5.76 7.99 0.78
N PRO A 94 -5.97 9.05 1.60
CA PRO A 94 -7.30 9.60 1.82
C PRO A 94 -7.97 10.14 0.55
N VAL A 95 -7.20 10.67 -0.40
CA VAL A 95 -7.73 11.15 -1.69
C VAL A 95 -8.18 9.96 -2.55
N ILE A 96 -7.38 8.90 -2.59
CA ILE A 96 -7.71 7.66 -3.31
C ILE A 96 -8.98 7.02 -2.73
N VAL A 97 -9.11 6.99 -1.39
CA VAL A 97 -10.29 6.47 -0.70
C VAL A 97 -11.54 7.30 -0.98
N LEU A 98 -11.43 8.63 -0.99
CA LEU A 98 -12.55 9.49 -1.37
C LEU A 98 -12.97 9.25 -2.81
N PHE A 99 -12.01 9.08 -3.72
CA PHE A 99 -12.28 8.84 -5.14
C PHE A 99 -12.94 7.47 -5.37
N SER A 100 -12.48 6.42 -4.69
CA SER A 100 -13.08 5.09 -4.78
C SER A 100 -14.48 5.04 -4.17
N LEU A 101 -14.72 5.71 -3.04
CA LEU A 101 -16.06 5.86 -2.47
C LEU A 101 -17.00 6.61 -3.43
N LEU A 102 -16.53 7.67 -4.07
CA LEU A 102 -17.31 8.45 -5.02
C LEU A 102 -17.68 7.63 -6.27
N ILE A 103 -16.77 6.80 -6.77
CA ILE A 103 -17.03 5.85 -7.86
C ILE A 103 -18.07 4.80 -7.44
N CYS A 104 -17.94 4.23 -6.23
CA CYS A 104 -18.93 3.27 -5.71
C CYS A 104 -20.32 3.89 -5.50
N PHE A 105 -20.40 5.19 -5.17
CA PHE A 105 -21.68 5.90 -5.05
C PHE A 105 -22.29 6.31 -6.41
N LEU A 106 -21.46 6.50 -7.44
CA LEU A 106 -21.91 6.91 -8.78
C LEU A 106 -22.22 5.75 -9.72
N LEU A 107 -21.75 4.53 -9.44
CA LEU A 107 -22.19 3.34 -10.16
C LEU A 107 -23.62 3.02 -9.69
N PRO A 108 -24.65 3.16 -10.55
CA PRO A 108 -26.00 2.78 -10.17
C PRO A 108 -26.03 1.27 -9.89
N SER A 109 -26.40 0.92 -8.67
CA SER A 109 -26.75 -0.44 -8.24
C SER A 109 -27.93 -1.00 -9.02
#